data_AF-A0A940MEA5-F1
#
_entry.id   AF-A0A940MEA5-F1
#
_cell.length_a   1.000
_cell.length_b   1.000
_cell.length_c   1.000
_cell.angle_alpha   90.00
_cell.angle_beta   90.00
_cell.angle_gamma   90.00
#
_symmetry.space_group_name_H-M   'P 1'
#
loop_
_entity.id
_entity.type
_entity.pdbx_description
1 polymer ?
#
loop_
_entity_poly.entity_id
_entity_poly.type
_entity_poly.pdbx_seq_one_letter_code
_entity_poly.pdbx_strand_id
1 'polypeptide(L)'
;MYDMNTLVSLDSAALCRVLAGRAPEPSSLGPQQWRTVVEDLTFRLSTGGDVPSSVPWTRRSAALVYALDAAVASGDMDGRERVTRLLELSSLLISRVAPMEGVVVLDPTWLVELFFTEVPITAREAGNLAAHWRDLDISEIRRLRAARNLATPAVRLARIVGGTAHARLRDWEIVLPQLP
;
A
#
# COMPACT_ATOMS: atom_id res chain seq x y z
N MET A 1 22.63 17.61 1.64
CA MET A 1 22.46 16.15 1.47
C MET A 1 21.57 15.67 2.59
N TYR A 2 20.44 15.04 2.30
CA TYR A 2 19.53 14.55 3.33
C TYR A 2 20.00 13.17 3.80
N ASP A 3 20.19 12.99 5.10
CA ASP A 3 20.28 11.66 5.72
C ASP A 3 18.92 11.27 6.33
N MET A 4 18.81 10.02 6.79
CA MET A 4 17.57 9.50 7.40
C MET A 4 17.13 10.35 8.60
N ASN A 5 18.06 10.69 9.51
CA ASN A 5 17.74 11.46 10.71
C ASN A 5 17.20 12.85 10.36
N THR A 6 17.79 13.49 9.36
CA THR A 6 17.32 14.77 8.83
C THR A 6 15.89 14.63 8.32
N LEU A 7 15.59 13.62 7.51
CA LEU A 7 14.25 13.41 6.96
C LEU A 7 13.20 13.19 8.04
N VAL A 8 13.42 12.28 8.98
CA VAL A 8 12.44 11.99 10.04
C VAL A 8 12.30 13.15 11.04
N SER A 9 13.29 14.04 11.14
CA SER A 9 13.19 15.25 11.97
C SER A 9 12.37 16.38 11.33
N LEU A 10 12.11 16.32 10.02
CA LEU A 10 11.28 17.30 9.33
C LEU A 10 9.85 17.24 9.84
N ASP A 11 9.15 18.38 9.86
CA ASP A 11 7.70 18.36 9.95
C ASP A 11 7.09 17.66 8.72
N SER A 12 5.83 17.22 8.82
CA SER A 12 5.21 16.45 7.74
C SER A 12 5.09 17.22 6.42
N ALA A 13 4.96 18.55 6.46
CA ALA A 13 4.85 19.36 5.26
C ALA A 13 6.19 19.48 4.53
N ALA A 14 7.28 19.65 5.27
CA ALA A 14 8.64 19.64 4.75
C ALA A 14 9.01 18.24 4.24
N LEU A 15 8.72 17.18 5.00
CA LEU A 15 8.95 15.80 4.57
C LEU A 15 8.23 15.47 3.26
N CYS A 16 6.93 15.74 3.19
CA CYS A 16 6.14 15.52 1.96
C CYS A 16 6.68 16.33 0.77
N ARG A 17 7.17 17.55 1.01
CA ARG A 17 7.74 18.40 -0.05
C ARG A 17 9.04 17.84 -0.58
N VAL A 18 9.94 17.42 0.31
CA VAL A 18 11.25 16.85 -0.05
C VAL A 18 11.06 15.55 -0.83
N LEU A 19 10.25 14.62 -0.30
CA LEU A 19 10.02 13.33 -0.94
C LEU A 19 9.23 13.44 -2.25
N ALA A 20 8.20 14.30 -2.33
CA ALA A 20 7.49 14.54 -3.59
C ALA A 20 8.38 15.23 -4.63
N GLY A 21 9.42 15.94 -4.20
CA GLY A 21 10.50 16.46 -5.04
C GLY A 21 11.54 15.40 -5.45
N ARG A 22 11.31 14.12 -5.11
CA ARG A 22 12.18 12.98 -5.41
C ARG A 22 13.58 13.09 -4.80
N ALA A 23 13.67 13.61 -3.58
CA ALA A 23 14.91 13.69 -2.82
C ALA A 23 14.77 13.01 -1.44
N PRO A 24 15.85 12.43 -0.90
CA PRO A 24 17.14 12.17 -1.56
C PRO A 24 17.02 11.03 -2.58
N GLU A 25 17.98 10.91 -3.51
CA GLU A 25 17.99 9.81 -4.48
C GLU A 25 17.97 8.43 -3.79
N PRO A 26 17.37 7.38 -4.40
CA PRO A 26 17.26 6.06 -3.77
C PRO A 26 18.60 5.48 -3.30
N SER A 27 19.70 5.74 -4.01
CA SER A 27 21.06 5.29 -3.67
C SER A 27 21.71 6.05 -2.51
N SER A 28 21.12 7.17 -2.07
CA SER A 28 21.70 8.04 -1.03
C SER A 28 21.43 7.53 0.38
N LEU A 29 20.48 6.61 0.56
CA LEU A 29 20.16 5.97 1.83
C LEU A 29 20.26 4.46 1.69
N GLY A 30 20.66 3.78 2.77
CA GLY A 30 20.68 2.33 2.85
C GLY A 30 19.27 1.71 2.93
N PRO A 31 19.15 0.40 2.73
CA PRO A 31 17.87 -0.31 2.70
C PRO A 31 16.99 -0.02 3.93
N GLN A 32 17.54 -0.20 5.13
CA GLN A 32 16.81 -0.02 6.38
C GLN A 32 16.44 1.45 6.63
N GLN A 33 17.21 2.40 6.10
CA GLN A 33 16.92 3.83 6.24
C GLN A 33 15.67 4.22 5.43
N TRP A 34 15.52 3.68 4.21
CA TRP A 34 14.30 3.88 3.44
C TRP A 34 13.08 3.23 4.11
N ARG A 35 13.24 2.06 4.73
CA ARG A 35 12.17 1.46 5.55
C ARG A 35 11.68 2.42 6.61
N THR A 36 12.61 3.01 7.37
CA THR A 36 12.28 3.96 8.44
C THR A 36 11.54 5.18 7.90
N VAL A 37 11.96 5.73 6.75
CA VAL A 37 11.26 6.84 6.10
C VAL A 37 9.83 6.46 5.68
N VAL A 38 9.64 5.26 5.11
CA VAL A 38 8.31 4.75 4.74
C VAL A 38 7.43 4.57 5.97
N GLU A 39 7.96 4.01 7.06
CA GLU A 39 7.22 3.76 8.30
C GLU A 39 6.79 5.06 8.99
N ASP A 40 7.72 6.02 9.12
CA ASP A 40 7.44 7.35 9.67
C ASP A 40 6.38 8.09 8.83
N LEU A 41 6.53 8.11 7.51
CA LEU A 41 5.56 8.76 6.63
C LEU A 41 4.19 8.09 6.68
N THR A 42 4.15 6.74 6.68
CA THR A 42 2.92 5.96 6.82
C THR A 42 2.23 6.28 8.15
N PHE A 43 2.99 6.34 9.25
CA PHE A 43 2.48 6.71 10.57
C PHE A 43 1.85 8.11 10.58
N ARG A 44 2.52 9.11 10.02
CA ARG A 44 2.00 10.49 9.95
C ARG A 44 0.73 10.60 9.12
N LEU A 45 0.70 9.93 7.95
CA LEU A 45 -0.47 9.91 7.08
C LEU A 45 -1.65 9.17 7.73
N SER A 46 -1.37 8.04 8.39
CA SER A 46 -2.39 7.19 9.01
C SER A 46 -2.98 7.77 10.29
N THR A 47 -2.26 8.58 11.06
CA THR A 47 -2.77 9.20 12.29
C THR A 47 -3.41 10.56 12.02
N GLY A 48 -3.01 11.25 10.95
CA GLY A 48 -3.46 12.60 10.64
C GLY A 48 -2.99 13.67 11.63
N GLY A 49 -2.24 13.28 12.68
CA GLY A 49 -1.86 14.15 13.79
C GLY A 49 -0.88 15.26 13.42
N ASP A 50 0.00 14.99 12.45
CA ASP A 50 1.13 15.87 12.16
C ASP A 50 1.14 16.43 10.74
N VAL A 51 0.15 16.13 9.90
CA VAL A 51 0.13 16.62 8.50
C VAL A 51 -0.80 17.83 8.39
N PRO A 52 -0.26 19.05 8.28
CA PRO A 52 -1.09 20.24 8.15
C PRO A 52 -2.05 20.09 6.96
N SER A 53 -3.31 20.47 7.14
CA SER A 53 -4.33 20.47 6.07
C SER A 53 -3.89 21.24 4.83
N SER A 54 -2.92 22.14 4.96
CA SER A 54 -2.32 22.94 3.88
C SER A 54 -1.49 22.15 2.86
N VAL A 55 -1.03 20.93 3.17
CA VAL A 55 -0.33 20.09 2.19
C VAL A 55 -1.37 19.33 1.35
N PRO A 56 -1.47 19.56 0.03
CA PRO A 56 -2.45 18.88 -0.80
C PRO A 56 -2.24 17.36 -0.84
N TRP A 57 -3.32 16.61 -0.95
CA TRP A 57 -3.26 15.14 -1.04
C TRP A 57 -2.44 14.62 -2.22
N THR A 58 -2.42 15.33 -3.35
CA THR A 58 -1.54 15.02 -4.49
C THR A 58 -0.07 14.95 -4.08
N ARG A 59 0.39 15.89 -3.25
CA ARG A 59 1.78 15.93 -2.77
C ARG A 59 2.06 14.86 -1.72
N ARG A 60 1.12 14.63 -0.79
CA ARG A 60 1.23 13.56 0.21
C ARG A 60 1.34 12.18 -0.46
N SER A 61 0.48 11.96 -1.45
CA SER A 61 0.44 10.76 -2.28
C SER A 61 1.77 10.55 -3.02
N ALA A 62 2.25 11.59 -3.70
CA ALA A 62 3.52 11.53 -4.42
C ALA A 62 4.72 11.24 -3.51
N ALA A 63 4.76 11.83 -2.31
CA ALA A 63 5.80 11.58 -1.32
C ALA A 63 5.84 10.11 -0.88
N LEU A 64 4.67 9.53 -0.58
CA LEU A 64 4.58 8.12 -0.19
C LEU A 64 5.00 7.19 -1.32
N VAL A 65 4.46 7.40 -2.53
CA VAL A 65 4.81 6.58 -3.70
C VAL A 65 6.30 6.62 -3.94
N TYR A 66 6.92 7.80 -3.87
CA TYR A 66 8.35 7.94 -4.01
C TYR A 66 9.13 7.19 -2.93
N ALA A 67 8.78 7.32 -1.65
CA ALA A 67 9.45 6.63 -0.56
C ALA A 67 9.36 5.09 -0.70
N LEU A 68 8.18 4.58 -1.10
CA LEU A 68 7.97 3.16 -1.37
C LEU A 68 8.82 2.68 -2.56
N ASP A 69 8.85 3.44 -3.66
CA ASP A 69 9.65 3.10 -4.84
C ASP A 69 11.14 3.13 -4.53
N ALA A 70 11.59 4.09 -3.71
CA ALA A 70 12.97 4.20 -3.26
C ALA A 70 13.38 3.03 -2.33
N ALA A 71 12.48 2.61 -1.43
CA ALA A 71 12.69 1.43 -0.60
C ALA A 71 12.85 0.15 -1.45
N VAL A 72 12.03 -0.01 -2.49
CA VAL A 72 12.17 -1.12 -3.45
C VAL A 72 13.50 -1.03 -4.21
N ALA A 73 13.84 0.13 -4.74
CA ALA A 73 15.08 0.33 -5.49
C ALA A 73 16.33 0.09 -4.64
N SER A 74 16.26 0.35 -3.33
CA SER A 74 17.35 0.07 -2.38
C SER A 74 17.48 -1.40 -1.99
N GLY A 75 16.52 -2.25 -2.37
CA GLY A 75 16.52 -3.69 -2.07
C GLY A 75 15.99 -4.07 -0.68
N ASP A 76 15.42 -3.11 0.06
CA ASP A 76 14.85 -3.37 1.38
C ASP A 76 13.47 -4.05 1.32
N MET A 77 12.72 -3.71 0.28
CA MET A 77 11.31 -4.06 0.09
C MET A 77 11.16 -4.69 -1.29
N ASP A 78 10.34 -5.73 -1.42
CA ASP A 78 9.97 -6.23 -2.75
C ASP A 78 8.76 -5.49 -3.32
N GLY A 79 8.52 -5.64 -4.63
CA GLY A 79 7.40 -4.97 -5.29
C GLY A 79 6.02 -5.33 -4.70
N ARG A 80 5.88 -6.54 -4.13
CA ARG A 80 4.62 -6.99 -3.55
C ARG A 80 4.37 -6.33 -2.20
N GLU A 81 5.38 -6.27 -1.32
CA GLU A 81 5.30 -5.56 -0.05
C GLU A 81 4.96 -4.08 -0.27
N ARG A 82 5.57 -3.46 -1.28
CA ARG A 82 5.26 -2.08 -1.69
C ARG A 82 3.76 -1.90 -2.00
N VAL A 83 3.19 -2.80 -2.79
CA VAL A 83 1.76 -2.77 -3.15
C VAL A 83 0.86 -3.04 -1.94
N THR A 84 1.20 -4.04 -1.11
CA THR A 84 0.45 -4.35 0.11
C THR A 84 0.40 -3.14 1.04
N ARG A 85 1.54 -2.52 1.35
CA ARG A 85 1.61 -1.33 2.21
C ARG A 85 0.81 -0.16 1.64
N LEU A 86 0.89 0.06 0.33
CA LEU A 86 0.10 1.09 -0.35
C LEU A 86 -1.40 0.84 -0.20
N LEU A 87 -1.88 -0.38 -0.51
CA LEU A 87 -3.30 -0.73 -0.37
C LEU A 87 -3.78 -0.63 1.08
N GLU A 88 -2.98 -1.08 2.04
CA GLU A 88 -3.31 -0.98 3.47
C GLU A 88 -3.53 0.47 3.89
N LEU A 89 -2.58 1.35 3.61
CA LEU A 89 -2.70 2.75 3.95
C LEU A 89 -3.88 3.40 3.21
N SER A 90 -4.04 3.16 1.90
CA SER A 90 -5.16 3.71 1.15
C SER A 90 -6.51 3.27 1.69
N SER A 91 -6.67 2.00 2.09
CA SER A 91 -7.90 1.49 2.70
C SER A 91 -8.24 2.23 4.01
N LEU A 92 -7.21 2.58 4.78
CA LEU A 92 -7.37 3.36 6.01
C LEU A 92 -7.71 4.82 5.69
N LEU A 93 -7.02 5.43 4.74
CA LEU A 93 -7.22 6.83 4.38
C LEU A 93 -8.61 7.07 3.79
N ILE A 94 -9.08 6.20 2.89
CA ILE A 94 -10.40 6.31 2.26
C ILE A 94 -11.54 6.15 3.28
N SER A 95 -11.31 5.51 4.42
CA SER A 95 -12.30 5.47 5.51
C SER A 95 -12.50 6.82 6.23
N ARG A 96 -11.60 7.79 6.00
CA ARG A 96 -11.54 9.08 6.71
C ARG A 96 -11.54 10.29 5.78
N VAL A 97 -11.17 10.09 4.53
CA VAL A 97 -10.97 11.12 3.52
C VAL A 97 -11.78 10.71 2.30
N ALA A 98 -12.52 11.65 1.73
CA ALA A 98 -13.29 11.39 0.51
C ALA A 98 -12.36 10.88 -0.61
N PRO A 99 -12.78 9.86 -1.37
CA PRO A 99 -12.05 9.41 -2.55
C PRO A 99 -11.75 10.56 -3.52
N MET A 100 -10.57 10.51 -4.16
CA MET A 100 -10.12 11.51 -5.13
C MET A 100 -9.48 10.83 -6.33
N GLU A 101 -10.10 11.00 -7.50
CA GLU A 101 -9.55 10.54 -8.77
C GLU A 101 -8.19 11.20 -9.06
N GLY A 102 -7.23 10.42 -9.56
CA GLY A 102 -5.88 10.89 -9.88
C GLY A 102 -4.95 11.07 -8.68
N VAL A 103 -5.42 10.87 -7.45
CA VAL A 103 -4.58 10.83 -6.25
C VAL A 103 -4.35 9.37 -5.87
N VAL A 104 -3.18 8.82 -6.20
CA VAL A 104 -2.83 7.38 -6.03
C VAL A 104 -3.35 6.74 -4.73
N VAL A 105 -3.12 7.36 -3.56
CA VAL A 105 -3.55 6.78 -2.26
C VAL A 105 -5.05 6.93 -1.94
N LEU A 106 -5.79 7.69 -2.75
CA LEU A 106 -7.22 7.99 -2.57
C LEU A 106 -8.07 7.66 -3.81
N ASP A 107 -7.49 7.07 -4.85
CA ASP A 107 -8.16 6.71 -6.10
C ASP A 107 -8.61 5.24 -6.05
N PRO A 108 -9.89 4.95 -5.77
CA PRO A 108 -10.35 3.58 -5.59
C PRO A 108 -10.25 2.75 -6.88
N THR A 109 -10.49 3.38 -8.03
CA THR A 109 -10.45 2.70 -9.32
C THR A 109 -9.05 2.22 -9.60
N TRP A 110 -8.07 3.12 -9.47
CA TRP A 110 -6.66 2.78 -9.66
C TRP A 110 -6.19 1.71 -8.65
N LEU A 111 -6.58 1.82 -7.38
CA LEU A 111 -6.20 0.87 -6.33
C LEU A 111 -6.79 -0.54 -6.58
N VAL A 112 -8.02 -0.63 -7.10
CA VAL A 112 -8.63 -1.91 -7.48
C VAL A 112 -7.96 -2.50 -8.73
N GLU A 113 -7.51 -1.69 -9.68
CA GLU A 113 -6.71 -2.21 -10.82
C GLU A 113 -5.32 -2.69 -10.39
N LEU A 114 -4.65 -1.95 -9.49
CA LEU A 114 -3.38 -2.37 -8.91
C LEU A 114 -3.54 -3.71 -8.19
N PHE A 115 -4.59 -3.82 -7.38
CA PHE A 115 -5.37 -5.03 -7.12
C PHE A 115 -5.06 -6.24 -8.00
N PHE A 116 -5.80 -6.25 -9.11
CA PHE A 116 -5.86 -7.36 -10.06
C PHE A 116 -4.57 -7.55 -10.85
N THR A 117 -3.75 -6.50 -10.96
CA THR A 117 -2.44 -6.58 -11.62
C THR A 117 -1.45 -7.40 -10.78
N GLU A 118 -1.51 -7.27 -9.46
CA GLU A 118 -0.46 -7.77 -8.55
C GLU A 118 -0.85 -9.08 -7.83
N VAL A 119 -2.13 -9.42 -7.81
CA VAL A 119 -2.60 -10.63 -7.14
C VAL A 119 -2.13 -11.89 -7.87
N PRO A 120 -1.44 -12.84 -7.18
CA PRO A 120 -0.74 -13.93 -7.87
C PRO A 120 -1.64 -15.09 -8.32
N ILE A 121 -2.91 -15.08 -7.96
CA ILE A 121 -3.92 -16.11 -8.23
C ILE A 121 -5.27 -15.44 -8.44
N THR A 122 -6.18 -16.10 -9.13
CA THR A 122 -7.59 -15.67 -9.19
C THR A 122 -8.34 -16.05 -7.91
N ALA A 123 -9.45 -15.38 -7.60
CA ALA A 123 -10.30 -15.76 -6.45
C ALA A 123 -10.77 -17.22 -6.52
N ARG A 124 -11.17 -17.68 -7.72
CA ARG A 124 -11.59 -19.07 -7.95
C ARG A 124 -10.48 -20.07 -7.67
N GLU A 125 -9.27 -19.81 -8.16
CA GLU A 125 -8.10 -20.66 -7.91
C GLU A 125 -7.75 -20.67 -6.42
N ALA A 126 -7.77 -19.49 -5.77
CA ALA A 126 -7.54 -19.36 -4.34
C ALA A 126 -8.55 -20.17 -3.52
N GLY A 127 -9.84 -20.13 -3.89
CA GLY A 127 -10.90 -20.91 -3.23
C GLY A 127 -10.70 -22.42 -3.34
N ASN A 128 -10.31 -22.91 -4.53
CA ASN A 128 -10.02 -24.33 -4.73
C ASN A 128 -8.85 -24.82 -3.87
N LEU A 129 -7.78 -24.02 -3.79
CA LEU A 129 -6.59 -24.34 -3.00
C LEU A 129 -6.85 -24.22 -1.49
N ALA A 130 -7.63 -23.21 -1.07
CA ALA A 130 -7.88 -22.92 0.34
C ALA A 130 -8.57 -24.07 1.09
N ALA A 131 -9.39 -24.87 0.41
CA ALA A 131 -10.09 -26.00 1.04
C ALA A 131 -9.14 -27.03 1.68
N HIS A 132 -7.94 -27.19 1.12
CA HIS A 132 -6.97 -28.21 1.52
C HIS A 132 -5.58 -27.61 1.76
N TRP A 133 -5.51 -26.33 2.18
CA TRP A 133 -4.25 -25.59 2.23
C TRP A 133 -3.16 -26.21 3.12
N ARG A 134 -3.56 -27.04 4.10
CA ARG A 134 -2.63 -27.73 5.00
C ARG A 134 -1.85 -28.85 4.32
N ASP A 135 -2.38 -29.38 3.22
CA ASP A 135 -1.77 -30.45 2.44
C ASP A 135 -0.97 -29.91 1.24
N LEU A 136 -1.03 -28.60 1.00
CA LEU A 136 -0.30 -27.92 -0.07
C LEU A 136 1.19 -27.79 0.26
N ASP A 137 1.99 -27.59 -0.78
CA ASP A 137 3.40 -27.31 -0.58
C ASP A 137 3.63 -25.89 -0.02
N ILE A 138 4.85 -25.64 0.48
CA ILE A 138 5.22 -24.36 1.08
C ILE A 138 5.06 -23.19 0.07
N SER A 139 5.30 -23.43 -1.22
CA SER A 139 5.23 -22.40 -2.26
C SER A 139 3.78 -21.97 -2.53
N GLU A 140 2.85 -22.92 -2.54
CA GLU A 140 1.41 -22.68 -2.67
C GLU A 140 0.84 -21.97 -1.44
N ILE A 141 1.23 -22.40 -0.23
CA ILE A 141 0.86 -21.70 1.01
C ILE A 141 1.33 -20.25 0.98
N ARG A 142 2.56 -19.99 0.52
CA ARG A 142 3.08 -18.62 0.36
C ARG A 142 2.29 -17.83 -0.68
N ARG A 143 1.89 -18.45 -1.79
CA ARG A 143 1.06 -17.83 -2.84
C ARG A 143 -0.32 -17.44 -2.30
N LEU A 144 -0.95 -18.31 -1.49
CA LEU A 144 -2.21 -18.02 -0.80
C LEU A 144 -2.07 -16.86 0.20
N ARG A 145 -1.02 -16.85 1.01
CA ARG A 145 -0.75 -15.74 1.96
C ARG A 145 -0.51 -14.42 1.25
N ALA A 146 0.26 -14.44 0.15
CA ALA A 146 0.47 -13.27 -0.69
C ALA A 146 -0.87 -12.72 -1.22
N ALA A 147 -1.73 -13.59 -1.73
CA ALA A 147 -3.06 -13.20 -2.20
C ALA A 147 -3.92 -12.64 -1.06
N ARG A 148 -3.91 -13.26 0.13
CA ARG A 148 -4.63 -12.77 1.31
C ARG A 148 -4.18 -11.38 1.74
N ASN A 149 -2.87 -11.14 1.78
CA ASN A 149 -2.30 -9.86 2.20
C ASN A 149 -2.69 -8.72 1.24
N LEU A 150 -2.81 -9.01 -0.05
CA LEU A 150 -3.28 -8.04 -1.05
C LEU A 150 -4.80 -7.87 -1.02
N ALA A 151 -5.55 -8.98 -0.93
CA ALA A 151 -7.01 -8.98 -0.99
C ALA A 151 -7.65 -8.35 0.26
N THR A 152 -7.05 -8.49 1.44
CA THR A 152 -7.57 -7.93 2.69
C THR A 152 -7.82 -6.42 2.61
N PRO A 153 -6.82 -5.58 2.30
CA PRO A 153 -7.04 -4.14 2.17
C PRO A 153 -7.89 -3.78 0.95
N ALA A 154 -7.76 -4.51 -0.17
CA ALA A 154 -8.55 -4.24 -1.39
C ALA A 154 -10.06 -4.45 -1.16
N VAL A 155 -10.45 -5.57 -0.53
CA VAL A 155 -11.85 -5.85 -0.18
C VAL A 155 -12.38 -4.82 0.82
N ARG A 156 -11.58 -4.44 1.83
CA ARG A 156 -11.96 -3.38 2.78
C ARG A 156 -12.24 -2.06 2.06
N LEU A 157 -11.34 -1.64 1.17
CA LEU A 157 -11.48 -0.43 0.36
C LEU A 157 -12.76 -0.48 -0.49
N ALA A 158 -13.00 -1.59 -1.18
CA ALA A 158 -14.15 -1.74 -2.04
C ALA A 158 -15.48 -1.72 -1.29
N ARG A 159 -15.54 -2.27 -0.07
CA ARG A 159 -16.72 -2.14 0.80
C ARG A 159 -17.01 -0.69 1.19
N ILE A 160 -15.98 0.12 1.44
CA ILE A 160 -16.14 1.53 1.81
C ILE A 160 -16.68 2.34 0.62
N VAL A 161 -16.14 2.10 -0.57
CA VAL A 161 -16.48 2.86 -1.79
C VAL A 161 -17.79 2.37 -2.43
N GLY A 162 -18.10 1.09 -2.29
CA GLY A 162 -19.30 0.48 -2.86
C GLY A 162 -19.26 0.37 -4.39
N GLY A 163 -20.44 0.26 -5.01
CA GLY A 163 -20.62 0.31 -6.46
C GLY A 163 -19.86 -0.76 -7.24
N THR A 164 -19.25 -0.35 -8.35
CA THR A 164 -18.53 -1.24 -9.29
C THR A 164 -17.27 -1.85 -8.67
N ALA A 165 -16.57 -1.11 -7.81
CA ALA A 165 -15.40 -1.60 -7.08
C ALA A 165 -15.78 -2.79 -6.19
N HIS A 166 -16.88 -2.67 -5.43
CA HIS A 166 -17.38 -3.77 -4.59
C HIS A 166 -17.83 -4.96 -5.43
N ALA A 167 -18.54 -4.74 -6.53
CA ALA A 167 -18.98 -5.81 -7.41
C ALA A 167 -17.80 -6.65 -7.96
N ARG A 168 -16.69 -6.00 -8.33
CA ARG A 168 -15.50 -6.69 -8.87
C ARG A 168 -14.76 -7.52 -7.83
N LEU A 169 -14.78 -7.12 -6.56
CA LEU A 169 -14.07 -7.80 -5.48
C LEU A 169 -14.95 -8.78 -4.68
N ARG A 170 -16.18 -9.03 -5.13
CA ARG A 170 -17.13 -9.93 -4.45
C ARG A 170 -16.60 -11.35 -4.27
N ASP A 171 -15.99 -11.92 -5.30
CA ASP A 171 -15.47 -13.30 -5.21
C ASP A 171 -14.30 -13.40 -4.23
N TRP A 172 -13.46 -12.35 -4.18
CA TRP A 172 -12.39 -12.24 -3.20
C TRP A 172 -12.93 -12.10 -1.77
N GLU A 173 -14.02 -11.36 -1.59
CA GLU A 173 -14.69 -11.23 -0.29
C GLU A 173 -15.19 -12.59 0.25
N ILE A 174 -15.66 -13.48 -0.63
CA ILE A 174 -16.12 -14.83 -0.28
C ILE A 174 -14.95 -15.75 0.10
N VAL A 175 -13.84 -15.66 -0.62
CA VAL A 175 -12.68 -16.56 -0.44
C VAL A 175 -11.77 -16.12 0.70
N LEU A 176 -11.67 -14.81 0.98
CA LEU A 176 -10.72 -14.25 1.95
C LEU A 176 -10.73 -14.94 3.33
N PRO A 177 -11.88 -15.27 3.95
CA PRO A 177 -11.92 -15.92 5.26
C PRO A 177 -11.34 -17.34 5.28
N GLN A 178 -11.19 -17.97 4.11
CA GLN A 178 -10.71 -19.33 3.95
C GLN A 178 -9.19 -19.40 3.76
N LEU A 179 -8.56 -18.26 3.46
CA LEU A 179 -7.13 -18.18 3.18
C LEU A 179 -6.29 -18.32 4.46
N PRO A 180 -5.13 -19.01 4.40
CA PRO A 180 -4.22 -19.21 5.52
C PRO A 180 -3.49 -17.94 5.98
#